data_AF-A0A535NNJ3-F1
#
_entry.id   AF-A0A535NNJ3-F1
#
_cell.length_a   1.000
_cell.length_b   1.000
_cell.length_c   1.000
_cell.angle_alpha   90.00
_cell.angle_beta   90.00
_cell.angle_gamma   90.00
#
_symmetry.space_group_name_H-M   'P 1'
#
loop_
_entity.id
_entity.type
_entity.pdbx_description
1 polymer ?
#
loop_
_entity_poly.entity_id
_entity_poly.type
_entity_poly.pdbx_seq_one_letter_code
_entity_poly.pdbx_strand_id
1 'polypeptide(L)'
;MPGIVAGALCAHPPILLAEVGGFESQRVRATAEAMRELDVMLAGHRADVAVVISPHSPSSMTSLPVRHAARVAGDLARFRAPQVRVEAVV
;
A
#
# COMPACT_ATOMS: atom_id res chain seq x y z
N MET A 1 22.35 10.64 -8.96
CA MET A 1 22.08 9.99 -10.27
C MET A 1 20.61 9.63 -10.30
N PRO A 2 19.89 9.86 -11.40
CA PRO A 2 18.53 9.36 -11.53
C PRO A 2 18.53 7.83 -11.53
N GLY A 3 17.59 7.20 -10.82
CA GLY A 3 17.49 5.75 -10.73
C GLY A 3 16.48 5.26 -9.69
N ILE A 4 16.29 3.94 -9.64
CA ILE A 4 15.48 3.28 -8.62
C ILE A 4 16.34 3.15 -7.36
N VAL A 5 15.90 3.78 -6.27
CA VAL A 5 16.63 3.79 -4.99
C VAL A 5 16.20 2.68 -4.04
N ALA A 6 14.98 2.16 -4.20
CA ALA A 6 14.45 1.05 -3.41
C ALA A 6 13.26 0.40 -4.15
N GLY A 7 12.89 -0.81 -3.73
CA GLY A 7 11.71 -1.53 -4.22
C GLY A 7 11.34 -2.69 -3.31
N ALA A 8 10.06 -3.06 -3.29
CA ALA A 8 9.55 -4.16 -2.50
C ALA A 8 8.33 -4.81 -3.15
N LEU A 9 8.13 -6.10 -2.86
CA LEU A 9 6.94 -6.85 -3.20
C LEU A 9 6.25 -7.27 -1.91
N CYS A 10 5.04 -6.80 -1.70
CA CYS A 10 4.35 -6.93 -0.41
C CYS A 10 2.99 -7.60 -0.58
N ALA A 11 2.68 -8.55 0.30
CA ALA A 11 1.29 -8.92 0.52
C ALA A 11 0.58 -7.76 1.23
N HIS A 12 -0.61 -7.40 0.76
CA HIS A 12 -1.40 -6.29 1.29
C HIS A 12 -2.84 -6.68 1.68
N PRO A 13 -3.06 -7.82 2.38
CA PRO A 13 -4.39 -8.20 2.78
C PRO A 13 -4.94 -7.21 3.83
N PRO A 14 -6.19 -6.73 3.70
CA PRO A 14 -6.80 -5.78 4.63
C PRO A 14 -6.79 -6.24 6.10
N ILE A 15 -6.81 -7.56 6.34
CA ILE A 15 -6.75 -8.17 7.68
C ILE A 15 -5.48 -7.81 8.47
N LEU A 16 -4.45 -7.26 7.81
CA LEU A 16 -3.28 -6.67 8.49
C LEU A 16 -3.67 -5.59 9.50
N LEU A 17 -4.75 -4.86 9.24
CA LEU A 17 -5.25 -3.80 10.11
C LEU A 17 -6.26 -4.36 11.11
N ALA A 18 -6.07 -4.02 12.39
CA ALA A 18 -6.95 -4.49 13.47
C ALA A 18 -8.38 -3.97 13.32
N GLU A 19 -8.56 -2.81 12.68
CA GLU A 19 -9.85 -2.22 12.33
C GLU A 19 -10.65 -3.09 11.35
N VAL A 20 -9.97 -3.96 10.60
CA VAL A 20 -10.59 -4.93 9.67
C VAL A 20 -10.65 -6.32 10.29
N GLY A 21 -9.52 -6.83 10.79
CA GLY A 21 -9.39 -8.22 11.24
C GLY A 21 -9.70 -8.45 12.72
N GLY A 22 -9.74 -7.41 13.56
CA GLY A 22 -9.88 -7.55 15.00
C GLY A 22 -8.82 -8.48 15.59
N PHE A 23 -9.25 -9.50 16.33
CA PHE A 23 -8.35 -10.52 16.88
C PHE A 23 -7.67 -11.38 15.79
N GLU A 24 -8.32 -11.59 14.64
CA GLU A 24 -7.79 -12.42 13.55
C GLU A 24 -6.55 -11.82 12.89
N SER A 25 -6.33 -10.51 13.03
CA SER A 25 -5.10 -9.84 12.56
C SER A 25 -3.83 -10.45 13.17
N GLN A 26 -3.93 -11.09 14.34
CA GLN A 26 -2.81 -11.82 14.95
C GLN A 26 -2.29 -12.97 14.07
N ARG A 27 -3.14 -13.54 13.20
CA ARG A 27 -2.75 -14.63 12.28
C ARG A 27 -1.76 -14.17 11.21
N VAL A 28 -1.73 -12.87 10.92
CA VAL A 28 -0.81 -12.25 9.95
C VAL A 28 0.23 -11.36 10.62
N ARG A 29 0.49 -11.55 11.93
CA ARG A 29 1.41 -10.70 12.71
C ARG A 29 2.80 -10.60 12.08
N ALA A 30 3.36 -11.73 11.62
CA ALA A 30 4.67 -11.74 10.96
C ALA A 30 4.70 -10.88 9.69
N THR A 31 3.61 -10.84 8.91
CA THR A 31 3.50 -9.96 7.74
C THR A 31 3.41 -8.50 8.17
N ALA A 32 2.67 -8.19 9.23
CA ALA A 32 2.58 -6.83 9.76
C ALA A 32 3.93 -6.34 10.32
N GLU A 33 4.71 -7.21 10.96
CA GLU A 33 6.07 -6.93 11.42
C GLU A 33 7.01 -6.68 10.24
N ALA A 34 7.00 -7.54 9.22
CA ALA A 34 7.79 -7.35 8.01
C ALA A 34 7.46 -6.04 7.27
N MET A 35 6.19 -5.61 7.27
CA MET A 35 5.80 -4.31 6.70
C MET A 35 6.38 -3.13 7.50
N ARG A 36 6.51 -3.24 8.83
CA ARG A 36 7.17 -2.21 9.66
C ARG A 36 8.68 -2.17 9.44
N GLU A 37 9.31 -3.33 9.30
CA GLU A 37 10.73 -3.40 8.94
C GLU A 37 10.98 -2.78 7.57
N LEU A 38 10.09 -3.05 6.60
CA LEU A 38 10.14 -2.43 5.28
C LEU A 38 10.00 -0.91 5.34
N ASP A 39 9.08 -0.39 6.15
CA ASP A 39 8.92 1.05 6.34
C ASP A 39 10.23 1.71 6.79
N VAL A 40 10.92 1.11 7.78
CA VAL A 40 12.22 1.58 8.24
C VAL A 40 13.28 1.52 7.13
N MET A 41 13.32 0.44 6.36
CA MET A 41 14.25 0.29 5.23
C MET A 41 14.02 1.35 4.15
N LEU A 42 12.77 1.61 3.79
CA LEU A 42 12.40 2.59 2.77
C LEU A 42 12.65 4.04 3.24
N ALA A 43 12.40 4.35 4.52
CA ALA A 43 12.67 5.67 5.10
C ALA A 43 14.15 6.10 5.02
N GLY A 44 15.07 5.13 4.93
CA GLY A 44 16.50 5.39 4.70
C GLY A 44 16.86 5.89 3.30
N HIS A 45 15.92 5.83 2.35
CA HIS A 45 16.14 6.20 0.95
C HIS A 45 15.28 7.41 0.58
N ARG A 46 15.90 8.51 0.12
CA ARG A 46 15.16 9.65 -0.41
C ARG A 46 14.70 9.36 -1.83
N ALA A 47 13.39 9.26 -2.03
CA ALA A 47 12.77 9.13 -3.33
C ALA A 47 11.90 10.37 -3.63
N ASP A 48 12.01 10.90 -4.85
CA ASP A 48 11.18 12.01 -5.32
C ASP A 48 9.82 11.52 -5.87
N VAL A 49 9.72 10.23 -6.21
CA VAL A 49 8.53 9.61 -6.81
C VAL A 49 8.33 8.20 -6.25
N ALA A 50 7.10 7.87 -5.88
CA ALA A 50 6.69 6.50 -5.55
C ALA A 50 5.82 5.91 -6.68
N VAL A 51 6.17 4.71 -7.15
CA VAL A 51 5.37 3.96 -8.12
C VAL A 51 4.68 2.81 -7.40
N VAL A 52 3.35 2.86 -7.31
CA VAL A 52 2.53 1.82 -6.67
C VAL A 52 1.84 0.98 -7.73
N ILE A 53 2.10 -0.32 -7.73
CA ILE A 53 1.48 -1.30 -8.64
C ILE A 53 0.53 -2.17 -7.83
N SER A 54 -0.73 -2.24 -8.23
CA SER A 54 -1.76 -3.00 -7.51
C SER A 54 -2.68 -3.73 -8.49
N PRO A 55 -3.02 -5.01 -8.22
CA PRO A 55 -3.93 -5.79 -9.08
C PRO A 55 -5.40 -5.34 -8.97
N HIS A 56 -5.71 -4.38 -8.09
CA HIS A 56 -7.07 -3.90 -7.86
C HIS A 56 -7.47 -2.70 -8.73
N SER A 57 -6.54 -2.19 -9.54
CA SER A 57 -6.93 -1.28 -10.62
C SER A 57 -7.71 -2.03 -11.69
N PRO A 58 -8.64 -1.38 -12.43
CA PRO A 58 -9.33 -2.01 -13.55
C PRO A 58 -8.33 -2.70 -14.49
N SER A 59 -8.44 -4.02 -14.62
CA SER A 59 -7.54 -4.82 -15.45
C SER A 59 -7.90 -4.68 -16.92
N SER A 60 -6.89 -4.65 -17.78
CA SER A 60 -7.03 -4.74 -19.24
C SER A 60 -6.05 -5.79 -19.75
N MET A 61 -6.46 -6.58 -20.75
CA MET A 61 -5.58 -7.57 -21.38
C MET A 61 -4.59 -6.93 -22.37
N THR A 62 -4.85 -5.69 -22.81
CA THR A 62 -4.11 -5.05 -23.90
C THR A 62 -3.49 -3.72 -23.48
N SER A 63 -3.68 -3.28 -22.23
CA SER A 63 -3.14 -2.03 -21.74
C SER A 63 -2.85 -2.05 -20.24
N LEU A 64 -1.85 -1.26 -19.84
CA LEU A 64 -1.51 -0.99 -18.45
C LEU A 64 -1.92 0.44 -18.12
N PRO A 65 -3.03 0.66 -17.40
CA PRO A 65 -3.45 2.01 -17.05
C PRO A 65 -2.45 2.64 -16.08
N VAL A 66 -1.90 3.79 -16.45
CA VAL A 66 -1.09 4.63 -15.57
C VAL A 66 -1.95 5.80 -15.12
N ARG A 67 -2.04 6.00 -13.80
CA ARG A 67 -2.81 7.09 -13.19
C ARG A 67 -1.86 8.04 -12.49
N HIS A 68 -2.06 9.33 -12.72
CA HIS A 68 -1.40 10.41 -12.00
C HIS A 68 -2.46 11.40 -11.55
N ALA A 69 -2.41 11.84 -10.30
CA ALA A 69 -3.30 12.84 -9.75
C ALA A 69 -2.55 13.63 -8.69
N ALA A 70 -2.79 14.94 -8.61
CA ALA A 70 -2.21 15.79 -7.57
C ALA A 70 -2.66 15.41 -6.15
N ARG A 71 -3.77 14.68 -6.05
CA ARG A 71 -4.28 14.11 -4.80
C ARG A 71 -4.86 12.73 -5.06
N VAL A 72 -4.56 11.80 -4.16
CA VAL A 72 -5.12 10.45 -4.16
C VAL A 72 -5.70 10.18 -2.78
N ALA A 73 -6.91 9.63 -2.72
CA ALA A 73 -7.56 9.27 -1.47
C ALA A 73 -8.33 7.96 -1.61
N GLY A 74 -8.53 7.27 -0.48
CA GLY A 74 -9.31 6.03 -0.41
C GLY A 74 -9.53 5.58 1.03
N ASP A 75 -10.41 4.60 1.19
CA ASP A 75 -10.74 4.00 2.48
C ASP A 75 -10.89 2.47 2.37
N LEU A 76 -11.11 1.82 3.51
CA LEU A 76 -11.44 0.39 3.59
C LEU A 76 -12.92 0.12 3.87
N ALA A 77 -13.84 0.97 3.38
CA ALA A 77 -15.28 0.78 3.58
C ALA A 77 -15.77 -0.58 3.04
N ARG A 78 -15.17 -1.08 1.95
CA ARG A 78 -15.47 -2.42 1.38
C ARG A 78 -15.14 -3.56 2.35
N PHE A 79 -14.26 -3.31 3.33
CA PHE A 79 -13.90 -4.24 4.40
C PHE A 79 -14.56 -3.86 5.73
N ARG A 80 -15.64 -3.06 5.70
CA ARG A 80 -16.39 -2.58 6.86
C ARG A 80 -15.58 -1.73 7.83
N ALA A 81 -14.51 -1.08 7.35
CA ALA A 81 -13.66 -0.17 8.12
C ALA A 81 -13.53 1.21 7.44
N PRO A 82 -14.64 1.95 7.21
CA PRO A 82 -14.61 3.25 6.53
C PRO A 82 -13.80 4.32 7.28
N GLN A 83 -13.59 4.15 8.58
CA GLN A 83 -12.74 5.01 9.39
C GLN A 83 -11.26 4.90 9.01
N VAL A 84 -10.84 3.78 8.43
CA VAL A 84 -9.48 3.61 7.90
C VAL A 84 -9.44 4.28 6.53
N ARG A 85 -8.93 5.50 6.50
CA ARG A 85 -8.84 6.35 5.30
C ARG A 85 -7.45 6.95 5.17
N VAL A 86 -7.01 7.14 3.93
CA VAL A 86 -5.74 7.77 3.58
C VAL A 86 -5.99 8.83 2.52
N GLU A 87 -5.28 9.95 2.64
CA GLU A 87 -5.12 10.96 1.59
C GLU A 87 -3.62 11.20 1.39
N ALA A 88 -3.18 11.29 0.15
CA ALA A 88 -1.83 11.67 -0.24
C ALA A 88 -1.90 12.82 -1.25
N VAL A 89 -1.11 13.86 -1.00
CA VAL A 89 -0.81 14.91 -1.97
C VAL A 89 0.44 14.46 -2.71
N VAL A 90 0.36 14.39 -4.04
CA VAL A 90 1.45 13.94 -4.93
C VAL A 90 2.07 15.16 -5.60
#